data_AF-A0AAE0Y6K7-F1
#
_entry.id   AF-A0AAE0Y6K7-F1
#
_cell.length_a   1.000
_cell.length_b   1.000
_cell.length_c   1.000
_cell.angle_alpha   90.00
_cell.angle_beta   90.00
_cell.angle_gamma   90.00
#
_symmetry.space_group_name_H-M   'P 1'
#
loop_
_entity.id
_entity.type
_entity.pdbx_description
1 polymer ?
#
loop_
_entity_poly.entity_id
_entity_poly.type
_entity_poly.pdbx_seq_one_letter_code
_entity_poly.pdbx_strand_id
1 'polypeptide(L)'
;MKLGEAPQTYDLFVKEQFLDLSPADLSTYLRERRLADLEEVARSVELFLMASKRQLSDRGLVGDKTVDVLRDTGCEGVLVRRRLADDDQLTAKCCLIVRIDNTLLLAENVRIQVKTPYLYGEVEALCIPKAICDLVVGNVMVLGTQMTLI
;
A
#
# COMPACT_ATOMS: atom_id res chain seq x y z
N MET A 1 -36.37 9.52 2.36
CA MET A 1 -35.20 9.94 3.15
C MET A 1 -34.07 10.19 2.16
N LYS A 2 -33.69 11.46 1.93
CA LYS A 2 -32.64 11.80 0.96
C LYS A 2 -31.29 11.54 1.63
N LEU A 3 -30.57 10.52 1.17
CA LEU A 3 -29.16 10.30 1.49
C LEU A 3 -28.37 11.21 0.54
N GLY A 4 -28.08 12.43 0.95
CA GLY A 4 -27.46 13.41 0.07
C GLY A 4 -26.82 14.54 0.86
N GLU A 5 -25.66 14.25 1.46
CA GLU A 5 -24.63 15.20 1.95
C GLU A 5 -23.43 14.43 2.58
N ALA A 6 -22.99 13.32 1.96
CA ALA A 6 -21.99 12.41 2.52
C ALA A 6 -20.52 12.56 2.03
N PRO A 7 -20.19 13.11 0.84
CA PRO A 7 -18.80 13.09 0.35
C PRO A 7 -17.86 13.94 1.21
N GLN A 8 -18.25 15.17 1.53
CA GLN A 8 -17.40 16.11 2.26
C GLN A 8 -17.06 15.62 3.67
N THR A 9 -18.02 15.02 4.36
CA THR A 9 -17.86 14.53 5.73
C THR A 9 -16.92 13.32 5.80
N TYR A 10 -16.95 12.45 4.79
CA TYR A 10 -16.02 11.32 4.68
C TYR A 10 -14.58 11.81 4.45
N ASP A 11 -14.39 12.74 3.53
CA ASP A 11 -13.07 13.30 3.23
C ASP A 11 -12.47 14.06 4.43
N LEU A 12 -13.30 14.82 5.15
CA LEU A 12 -12.92 15.48 6.40
C LEU A 12 -12.50 14.46 7.46
N PHE A 13 -13.22 13.36 7.61
CA PHE A 13 -12.89 12.30 8.56
C PHE A 13 -11.55 11.62 8.22
N VAL A 14 -11.36 11.21 6.96
CA VAL A 14 -10.10 10.58 6.50
C VAL A 14 -8.92 11.53 6.67
N LYS A 15 -9.14 12.82 6.39
CA LYS A 15 -8.12 13.85 6.59
C LYS A 15 -7.72 13.98 8.06
N GLU A 16 -8.66 14.08 8.98
CA GLU A 16 -8.35 14.17 10.42
C GLU A 16 -7.64 12.91 10.92
N GLN A 17 -8.11 11.71 10.54
CA GLN A 17 -7.43 10.47 10.88
C GLN A 17 -5.99 10.41 10.36
N PHE A 18 -5.76 10.84 9.12
CA PHE A 18 -4.43 10.91 8.55
C PHE A 18 -3.52 11.87 9.35
N LEU A 19 -4.03 13.04 9.73
CA LEU A 19 -3.27 14.01 10.52
C LEU A 19 -2.91 13.49 11.91
N ASP A 20 -3.80 12.75 12.57
CA ASP A 20 -3.57 12.22 13.91
C ASP A 20 -2.60 11.03 13.95
N LEU A 21 -2.57 10.22 12.89
CA LEU A 21 -1.65 9.08 12.77
C LEU A 21 -0.29 9.48 12.18
N SER A 22 -0.20 10.67 11.57
CA SER A 22 1.04 11.17 10.97
C SER A 22 2.07 11.60 12.02
N PRO A 23 3.38 11.46 11.73
CA PRO A 23 4.42 12.06 12.55
C PRO A 23 4.18 13.55 12.82
N ALA A 24 4.56 14.01 14.02
CA ALA A 24 4.23 15.34 14.51
C ALA A 24 4.74 16.50 13.63
N ASP A 25 5.88 16.31 12.95
CA ASP A 25 6.43 17.29 12.02
C ASP A 25 5.57 17.43 10.76
N LEU A 26 5.15 16.30 10.17
CA LEU A 26 4.26 16.26 9.02
C LEU A 26 2.86 16.78 9.37
N SER A 27 2.27 16.33 10.48
CA SER A 27 0.91 16.75 10.85
C SER A 27 0.83 18.24 11.18
N THR A 28 1.85 18.79 11.85
CA THR A 28 1.99 20.25 12.04
C THR A 28 2.07 20.99 10.71
N TYR A 29 2.96 20.55 9.80
CA TYR A 29 3.14 21.17 8.47
C TYR A 29 1.85 21.20 7.64
N LEU A 30 1.03 20.15 7.72
CA LEU A 30 -0.23 20.05 6.99
C LEU A 30 -1.35 20.89 7.63
N ARG A 31 -1.43 20.93 8.97
CA ARG A 31 -2.41 21.74 9.71
C ARG A 31 -2.23 23.24 9.46
N GLU A 32 -0.98 23.71 9.41
CA GLU A 32 -0.67 25.13 9.15
C GLU A 32 -1.16 25.61 7.77
N ARG A 33 -1.23 24.72 6.78
CA ARG A 33 -1.62 25.06 5.40
C ARG A 33 -3.11 25.17 5.16
N ARG A 34 -3.96 24.79 6.13
CA ARG A 34 -5.44 24.85 6.02
C ARG A 34 -5.98 24.24 4.70
N LEU A 35 -5.44 23.09 4.33
CA LEU A 35 -5.75 22.40 3.06
C LEU A 35 -7.25 22.10 2.94
N ALA A 36 -7.83 22.28 1.76
CA ALA A 36 -9.27 22.20 1.56
C ALA A 36 -9.79 20.76 1.46
N ASP A 37 -9.02 19.87 0.84
CA ASP A 37 -9.44 18.50 0.50
C ASP A 37 -8.29 17.49 0.56
N LEU A 38 -8.60 16.21 0.32
CA LEU A 38 -7.62 15.11 0.35
C LEU A 38 -6.58 15.20 -0.77
N GLU A 39 -6.90 15.82 -1.91
CA GLU A 39 -5.95 15.95 -3.02
C GLU A 39 -4.84 16.95 -2.65
N GLU A 40 -5.22 18.08 -2.04
CA GLU A 40 -4.26 19.04 -1.51
C GLU A 40 -3.42 18.46 -0.38
N VAL A 41 -4.00 17.60 0.48
CA VAL A 41 -3.27 16.84 1.50
C VAL A 41 -2.23 15.94 0.85
N ALA A 42 -2.63 15.08 -0.10
CA ALA A 42 -1.73 14.16 -0.77
C ALA A 42 -0.56 14.89 -1.44
N ARG A 43 -0.85 15.97 -2.18
CA ARG A 43 0.17 16.81 -2.83
C ARG A 43 1.12 17.46 -1.81
N SER A 44 0.57 17.95 -0.70
CA SER A 44 1.38 18.59 0.35
C SER A 44 2.27 17.59 1.09
N VAL A 45 1.76 16.37 1.32
CA VAL A 45 2.53 15.25 1.90
C VAL A 45 3.70 14.91 1.00
N GLU A 46 3.46 14.73 -0.30
CA GLU A 46 4.51 14.42 -1.26
C GLU A 46 5.61 15.49 -1.25
N LEU A 47 5.23 16.78 -1.32
CA LEU A 47 6.17 17.90 -1.24
C LEU A 47 6.98 17.90 0.06
N PHE A 48 6.33 17.67 1.20
CA PHE A 48 7.01 17.62 2.50
C PHE A 48 8.03 16.48 2.55
N LEU A 49 7.63 15.30 2.11
CA LEU A 49 8.48 14.11 2.13
C LEU A 49 9.69 14.31 1.22
N MET A 50 9.49 14.81 -0.01
CA MET A 50 10.58 15.13 -0.93
C MET A 50 11.57 16.14 -0.32
N ALA A 51 11.07 17.24 0.26
CA ALA A 51 11.92 18.24 0.91
C ALA A 51 12.68 17.67 2.12
N SER A 52 12.03 16.76 2.86
CA SER A 52 12.58 16.09 4.03
C SER A 52 13.47 14.90 3.68
N LYS A 53 13.67 14.59 2.39
CA LYS A 53 14.36 13.38 1.89
C LYS A 53 13.79 12.08 2.47
N ARG A 54 12.47 12.07 2.73
CA ARG A 54 11.68 10.90 3.13
C ARG A 54 10.82 10.44 1.95
N GLN A 55 10.35 9.20 1.97
CA GLN A 55 9.43 8.65 0.98
C GLN A 55 8.36 7.81 1.69
N LEU A 56 7.19 7.65 1.07
CA LEU A 56 6.09 6.80 1.58
C LEU A 56 6.37 5.30 1.45
N SER A 57 7.45 4.94 0.75
CA SER A 57 7.84 3.57 0.46
C SER A 57 9.30 3.34 0.82
N ASP A 58 9.61 2.14 1.25
CA ASP A 58 10.98 1.69 1.47
C ASP A 58 11.53 0.99 0.23
N ARG A 59 12.85 0.80 0.22
CA ARG A 59 13.51 -0.03 -0.79
C ARG A 59 13.47 -1.50 -0.40
N GLY A 60 13.19 -2.36 -1.37
CA GLY A 60 13.28 -3.81 -1.23
C GLY A 60 13.61 -4.50 -2.55
N LEU A 61 13.61 -5.84 -2.53
CA LEU A 61 13.81 -6.67 -3.70
C LEU A 61 12.62 -7.61 -3.93
N VAL A 62 12.27 -7.80 -5.20
CA VAL A 62 11.44 -8.90 -5.71
C VAL A 62 12.32 -9.68 -6.69
N GLY A 63 12.73 -10.88 -6.31
CA GLY A 63 13.83 -11.59 -6.96
C GLY A 63 15.12 -10.77 -6.85
N ASP A 64 15.66 -10.37 -7.99
CA ASP A 64 16.82 -9.49 -8.14
C ASP A 64 16.45 -8.02 -8.45
N LYS A 65 15.17 -7.73 -8.67
CA LYS A 65 14.66 -6.40 -9.07
C LYS A 65 14.53 -5.51 -7.83
N THR A 66 15.19 -4.35 -7.83
CA THR A 66 14.98 -3.31 -6.79
C THR A 66 13.64 -2.60 -7.00
N VAL A 67 12.85 -2.51 -5.95
CA VAL A 67 11.46 -2.03 -6.00
C VAL A 67 11.14 -1.07 -4.86
N ASP A 68 10.10 -0.25 -5.06
CA ASP A 68 9.48 0.55 -4.00
C ASP A 68 8.40 -0.26 -3.27
N VAL A 69 8.59 -0.44 -1.97
CA VAL A 69 7.76 -1.26 -1.08
C VAL A 69 6.89 -0.38 -0.20
N LEU A 70 5.57 -0.56 -0.30
CA LEU A 70 4.60 0.07 0.59
C LEU A 70 4.20 -0.91 1.69
N ARG A 71 4.45 -0.56 2.97
CA ARG A 71 3.84 -1.28 4.09
C ARG A 71 2.42 -0.78 4.29
N ASP A 72 1.45 -1.67 4.12
CA ASP A 72 0.03 -1.34 4.29
C ASP A 72 -0.61 -2.26 5.34
N THR A 73 -0.69 -1.82 6.59
CA THR A 73 -1.32 -2.61 7.67
C THR A 73 -2.84 -2.78 7.49
N GLY A 74 -3.47 -2.05 6.58
CA GLY A 74 -4.89 -2.22 6.23
C GLY A 74 -5.12 -3.29 5.16
N CYS A 75 -4.07 -3.77 4.50
CA CYS A 75 -4.13 -4.83 3.49
C CYS A 75 -3.89 -6.20 4.12
N GLU A 76 -4.62 -7.23 3.69
CA GLU A 76 -4.35 -8.63 4.02
C GLU A 76 -3.56 -9.29 2.88
N GLY A 77 -2.38 -9.83 3.18
CA GLY A 77 -1.51 -10.50 2.21
C GLY A 77 -0.48 -9.60 1.52
N VAL A 78 0.14 -10.10 0.45
CA VAL A 78 1.17 -9.39 -0.34
C VAL A 78 0.63 -9.13 -1.74
N LEU A 79 0.78 -7.91 -2.25
CA LEU A 79 0.40 -7.55 -3.61
C LEU A 79 1.64 -7.15 -4.40
N VAL A 80 1.78 -7.64 -5.62
CA VAL A 80 2.91 -7.31 -6.49
C VAL A 80 2.40 -6.79 -7.83
N ARG A 81 3.07 -5.78 -8.37
CA ARG A 81 2.73 -5.27 -9.71
C ARG A 81 3.04 -6.34 -10.76
N ARG A 82 2.07 -6.67 -11.62
CA ARG A 82 2.15 -7.82 -12.54
C ARG A 82 3.43 -7.91 -13.37
N ARG A 83 3.99 -6.77 -13.83
CA ARG A 83 5.23 -6.74 -14.63
C ARG A 83 6.49 -7.22 -13.87
N LEU A 84 6.41 -7.36 -12.55
CA LEU A 84 7.51 -7.84 -11.71
C LEU A 84 7.44 -9.35 -11.48
N ALA A 85 6.29 -9.96 -11.77
CA ALA A 85 6.05 -11.39 -11.74
C ALA A 85 6.26 -11.97 -13.14
N ASP A 86 7.14 -12.96 -13.24
CA ASP A 86 7.37 -13.71 -14.47
C ASP A 86 6.30 -14.81 -14.62
N ASP A 87 5.98 -15.21 -15.84
CA ASP A 87 4.82 -16.09 -16.11
C ASP A 87 4.99 -17.50 -15.53
N ASP A 88 6.23 -17.97 -15.37
CA ASP A 88 6.59 -19.23 -14.72
C ASP A 88 6.40 -19.21 -13.19
N GLN A 89 6.30 -18.02 -12.61
CA GLN A 89 6.03 -17.82 -11.18
C GLN A 89 4.53 -17.83 -10.86
N LEU A 90 3.67 -17.69 -11.88
CA LEU A 90 2.23 -17.75 -11.70
C LEU A 90 1.81 -19.12 -11.19
N THR A 91 0.86 -19.09 -10.26
CA THR A 91 0.16 -20.28 -9.81
C THR A 91 -1.17 -20.42 -10.57
N ALA A 92 -1.74 -21.62 -10.58
CA ALA A 92 -3.09 -21.82 -11.12
C ALA A 92 -4.22 -21.28 -10.21
N LYS A 93 -3.88 -20.57 -9.11
CA LYS A 93 -4.85 -20.03 -8.16
C LYS A 93 -5.17 -18.58 -8.51
N CYS A 94 -6.41 -18.18 -8.30
CA CYS A 94 -6.84 -16.78 -8.32
C CYS A 94 -7.60 -16.45 -7.02
N CYS A 95 -7.55 -15.19 -6.61
CA CYS A 95 -8.30 -14.67 -5.47
C CYS A 95 -9.05 -13.40 -5.85
N LEU A 96 -10.18 -13.15 -5.18
CA LEU A 96 -10.91 -11.89 -5.27
C LEU A 96 -10.36 -10.91 -4.25
N ILE A 97 -10.01 -9.72 -4.71
CA ILE A 97 -9.60 -8.58 -3.89
C ILE A 97 -10.78 -7.62 -3.82
N VAL A 98 -11.20 -7.28 -2.60
CA VAL A 98 -12.13 -6.17 -2.36
C VAL A 98 -11.31 -4.91 -2.17
N ARG A 99 -11.50 -3.92 -3.04
CA ARG A 99 -10.80 -2.62 -2.97
C ARG A 99 -11.55 -1.66 -2.05
N ILE A 100 -10.89 -0.56 -1.67
CA ILE A 100 -11.46 0.46 -0.76
C ILE A 100 -12.75 1.10 -1.27
N ASP A 101 -12.95 1.12 -2.59
CA ASP A 101 -14.18 1.61 -3.26
C ASP A 101 -15.27 0.51 -3.38
N ASN A 102 -15.11 -0.62 -2.67
CA ASN A 102 -15.94 -1.82 -2.75
C ASN A 102 -15.97 -2.51 -4.12
N THR A 103 -15.08 -2.14 -5.05
CA THR A 103 -14.95 -2.87 -6.32
C THR A 103 -14.19 -4.18 -6.11
N LEU A 104 -14.53 -5.18 -6.93
CA LEU A 104 -13.87 -6.48 -6.91
C LEU A 104 -12.84 -6.58 -8.04
N LEU A 105 -11.65 -7.09 -7.70
CA LEU A 105 -10.60 -7.42 -8.66
C LEU A 105 -10.25 -8.90 -8.54
N LEU A 106 -10.43 -9.67 -9.63
CA LEU A 106 -9.87 -11.01 -9.71
C LEU A 106 -8.37 -10.91 -10.01
N ALA A 107 -7.54 -11.44 -9.12
CA ALA A 107 -6.09 -11.40 -9.24
C ALA A 107 -5.51 -12.81 -9.24
N GLU A 108 -4.49 -13.02 -10.07
CA GLU A 108 -3.72 -14.26 -10.13
C GLU A 108 -2.76 -14.33 -8.93
N ASN A 109 -2.58 -15.51 -8.35
CA ASN A 109 -1.53 -15.73 -7.35
C ASN A 109 -0.21 -16.04 -8.04
N VAL A 110 0.87 -15.52 -7.48
CA VAL A 110 2.26 -15.75 -7.90
C VAL A 110 3.10 -16.12 -6.68
N ARG A 111 4.14 -16.95 -6.87
CA ARG A 111 5.18 -17.14 -5.85
C ARG A 111 6.42 -16.34 -6.21
N ILE A 112 6.79 -15.42 -5.32
CA ILE A 112 7.94 -14.54 -5.52
C ILE A 112 8.88 -14.59 -4.33
N GLN A 113 10.17 -14.44 -4.60
CA GLN A 113 11.17 -14.21 -3.56
C GLN A 113 11.18 -12.73 -3.19
N VAL A 114 11.04 -12.39 -1.92
CA VAL A 114 11.10 -10.99 -1.44
C VAL A 114 12.21 -10.80 -0.41
N LYS A 115 12.84 -9.62 -0.46
CA LYS A 115 13.73 -9.12 0.58
C LYS A 115 13.38 -7.66 0.86
N THR A 116 12.62 -7.45 1.92
CA THR A 116 12.15 -6.12 2.35
C THR A 116 12.40 -5.94 3.84
N PRO A 117 12.31 -4.70 4.37
CA PRO A 117 12.38 -4.47 5.82
C PRO A 117 11.28 -5.18 6.64
N TYR A 118 10.18 -5.56 6.00
CA TYR A 118 8.97 -6.07 6.67
C TYR A 118 8.77 -7.58 6.51
N LEU A 119 9.34 -8.15 5.45
CA LEU A 119 9.12 -9.52 5.02
C LEU A 119 10.29 -10.01 4.19
N TYR A 120 10.74 -11.22 4.49
CA TYR A 120 11.85 -11.89 3.82
C TYR A 120 11.53 -13.37 3.57
N GLY A 121 11.74 -13.83 2.34
CA GLY A 121 11.52 -15.24 1.95
C GLY A 121 10.70 -15.38 0.66
N GLU A 122 10.33 -16.61 0.33
CA GLU A 122 9.35 -16.89 -0.73
C GLU A 122 7.94 -16.67 -0.20
N VAL A 123 7.09 -15.95 -0.94
CA VAL A 123 5.73 -15.58 -0.53
C VAL A 123 4.73 -15.87 -1.66
N GLU A 124 3.50 -16.26 -1.29
CA GLU A 124 2.36 -16.14 -2.19
C GLU A 124 1.91 -14.67 -2.21
N ALA A 125 1.84 -14.08 -3.40
CA ALA A 125 1.41 -12.70 -3.63
C ALA A 125 0.35 -12.64 -4.73
N LEU A 126 -0.46 -11.58 -4.71
CA LEU A 126 -1.46 -11.34 -5.75
C LEU A 126 -0.93 -10.34 -6.79
N CYS A 127 -1.06 -10.72 -8.06
CA CYS A 127 -0.67 -9.92 -9.20
C CYS A 127 -1.68 -8.81 -9.47
N ILE A 128 -1.23 -7.56 -9.38
CA ILE A 128 -2.05 -6.37 -9.66
C ILE A 128 -1.63 -5.77 -11.01
N PRO A 129 -2.54 -5.70 -12.00
CA PRO A 129 -2.20 -5.23 -13.34
C PRO A 129 -1.75 -3.76 -13.39
N LYS A 130 -2.43 -2.90 -12.63
CA LYS A 130 -2.17 -1.45 -12.53
C LYS A 130 -2.08 -1.01 -11.07
N ALA A 131 -1.02 -1.42 -10.39
CA ALA A 131 -0.72 -0.95 -9.03
C ALA A 131 -0.01 0.41 -9.05
N ILE A 132 -0.19 1.21 -7.99
CA ILE A 132 0.47 2.52 -7.80
C ILE A 132 1.92 2.33 -7.33
N CYS A 133 2.18 1.30 -6.53
CA CYS A 133 3.52 0.88 -6.09
C CYS A 133 3.94 -0.44 -6.75
N ASP A 134 5.20 -0.84 -6.51
CA ASP A 134 5.75 -2.09 -7.04
C ASP A 134 5.36 -3.30 -6.18
N LEU A 135 5.48 -3.16 -4.86
CA LEU A 135 5.14 -4.20 -3.89
C LEU A 135 4.37 -3.58 -2.71
N VAL A 136 3.24 -4.18 -2.34
CA VAL A 136 2.52 -3.89 -1.10
C VAL A 136 2.72 -5.06 -0.16
N VAL A 137 3.21 -4.78 1.05
CA VAL A 137 3.28 -5.77 2.13
C VAL A 137 2.18 -5.47 3.12
N GLY A 138 1.13 -6.30 3.08
CA GLY A 138 0.04 -6.30 4.04
C GLY A 138 0.36 -7.08 5.30
N ASN A 139 -0.67 -7.32 6.10
CA ASN A 139 -0.60 -8.27 7.21
C ASN A 139 -0.59 -9.68 6.62
N VAL A 140 0.52 -10.39 6.82
CA VAL A 140 0.70 -11.76 6.33
C VAL A 140 0.54 -12.72 7.50
N MET A 141 -0.45 -13.60 7.46
CA MET A 141 -0.57 -14.69 8.43
C MET A 141 0.44 -15.78 8.10
N VAL A 142 1.48 -15.92 8.92
CA VAL A 142 2.49 -16.97 8.76
C VAL A 142 1.95 -18.28 9.33
N LEU A 143 1.44 -19.16 8.45
CA LEU A 143 1.04 -20.52 8.80
C LEU A 143 2.09 -21.52 8.32
N GLY A 144 3.07 -21.84 9.16
CA GLY A 144 3.95 -22.99 9.01
C GLY A 144 5.01 -22.91 7.91
N THR A 145 6.27 -23.15 8.29
CA THR A 145 7.50 -23.23 7.48
C THR A 145 8.11 -21.91 6.98
N GLN A 146 9.21 -21.52 7.65
CA GLN A 146 10.24 -20.52 7.31
C GLN A 146 9.80 -19.23 6.59
N MET A 147 9.02 -18.40 7.28
CA MET A 147 9.00 -16.96 7.02
C MET A 147 9.36 -16.23 8.32
N THR A 148 10.36 -15.35 8.28
CA THR A 148 10.73 -14.52 9.42
C THR A 148 10.17 -13.12 9.18
N LEU A 149 9.18 -12.71 9.98
CA LEU A 149 8.83 -11.31 10.12
C LEU A 149 10.00 -10.62 10.83
N ILE A 150 10.51 -9.54 10.25
CA ILE A 150 11.59 -8.72 10.84
C ILE A 150 10.95 -7.58 11.63
#